data_AF-A0A9Q3HSL9-F1
#
_entry.id   AF-A0A9Q3HSL9-F1
#
_cell.length_a   1.000
_cell.length_b   1.000
_cell.length_c   1.000
_cell.angle_alpha   90.00
_cell.angle_beta   90.00
_cell.angle_gamma   90.00
#
_symmetry.space_group_name_H-M   'P 1'
#
loop_
_entity.id
_entity.type
_entity.pdbx_description
1 polymer ?
#
loop_
_entity_poly.entity_id
_entity_poly.type
_entity_poly.pdbx_seq_one_letter_code
_entity_poly.pdbx_strand_id
1 'polypeptide(L)'
;MDWVTALPPGGDRSYSSCLVLVDRYSKNPIFLPFQKDDTAMDTSIMIWNKVISHTGLFQNITSDRDPKLTSALWTILHNLFETKLSFSTAYHPQSDVLAEKMIQTLEDMIRRFCAYGLEFKDSDGFTHDWCTLIPAFELEYKT
;
A
#
# COMPACT_ATOMS: atom_id res chain seq x y z
N MET A 1 -3.54 0.12 7.98
CA MET A 1 -3.14 0.51 6.61
C MET A 1 -2.55 1.88 6.75
N ASP A 2 -1.44 2.12 6.07
CA ASP A 2 -0.67 3.34 6.26
C ASP A 2 0.09 3.69 4.98
N TRP A 3 0.39 4.98 4.81
CA TRP A 3 1.03 5.53 3.63
C TRP A 3 2.54 5.60 3.81
N VAL A 4 3.28 5.10 2.82
CA VAL A 4 4.66 5.53 2.58
C VAL A 4 4.64 6.58 1.47
N THR A 5 5.34 7.69 1.69
CA THR A 5 5.38 8.83 0.79
C THR A 5 6.83 9.23 0.50
N ALA A 6 7.03 10.07 -0.52
CA ALA A 6 8.37 10.51 -0.95
C ALA A 6 9.28 9.35 -1.41
N LEU A 7 8.69 8.30 -1.97
CA LEU A 7 9.43 7.26 -2.68
C LEU A 7 10.01 7.84 -3.99
N PRO A 8 11.13 7.29 -4.49
CA PRO A 8 11.60 7.64 -5.83
C PRO A 8 10.48 7.38 -6.86
N PRO A 9 10.34 8.22 -7.90
CA PRO A 9 9.35 7.98 -8.96
C PRO A 9 9.56 6.61 -9.61
N GLY A 10 8.51 5.79 -9.62
CA GLY A 10 8.48 4.48 -10.28
C GLY A 10 7.24 4.30 -11.16
N GLY A 11 7.25 3.32 -12.04
CA GLY A 11 6.17 3.00 -12.96
C GLY A 11 6.09 3.92 -14.16
N ASP A 12 5.25 3.51 -15.12
CA ASP A 12 4.81 4.30 -16.26
C ASP A 12 4.16 5.63 -15.85
N ARG A 13 3.55 5.65 -14.66
CA ARG A 13 2.85 6.80 -14.08
C ARG A 13 3.68 7.59 -13.06
N SER A 14 4.97 7.31 -12.84
CA SER A 14 5.78 8.07 -11.86
C SER A 14 5.15 8.11 -10.45
N TYR A 15 4.70 6.96 -9.98
CA TYR A 15 4.24 6.72 -8.62
C TYR A 15 5.30 7.10 -7.59
N SER A 16 4.91 7.88 -6.58
CA SER A 16 5.82 8.43 -5.55
C SER A 16 5.33 8.20 -4.12
N SER A 17 4.21 7.50 -3.99
CA SER A 17 3.70 6.98 -2.72
C SER A 17 3.20 5.56 -2.90
N CYS A 18 3.09 4.83 -1.79
CA CYS A 18 2.49 3.52 -1.76
C CYS A 18 1.59 3.42 -0.51
N LEU A 19 0.38 2.91 -0.68
CA LEU A 19 -0.45 2.49 0.44
C LEU A 19 -0.07 1.06 0.82
N VAL A 20 0.29 0.87 2.09
CA VAL A 20 0.66 -0.44 2.62
C VAL A 20 -0.52 -0.99 3.42
N LEU A 21 -1.08 -2.09 2.93
CA LEU A 21 -2.09 -2.87 3.64
C LEU A 21 -1.46 -4.15 4.13
N VAL A 22 -1.75 -4.53 5.37
CA VAL A 22 -1.28 -5.79 5.94
C VAL A 22 -2.49 -6.52 6.51
N ASP A 23 -2.72 -7.74 6.03
CA ASP A 23 -3.71 -8.60 6.67
C ASP A 23 -3.22 -9.03 8.05
N ARG A 24 -4.01 -8.75 9.09
CA ARG A 24 -3.62 -9.03 10.47
C ARG A 24 -3.55 -10.54 10.76
N TYR A 25 -4.27 -11.37 10.01
CA TYR A 25 -4.27 -12.82 10.22
C TYR A 25 -3.06 -13.47 9.53
N SER A 26 -2.98 -13.38 8.21
CA SER A 26 -1.92 -14.00 7.41
C SER A 26 -0.57 -13.26 7.48
N LYS A 27 -0.57 -12.01 7.95
CA LYS A 27 0.60 -11.09 7.91
C LYS A 27 1.08 -10.74 6.50
N ASN A 28 0.31 -11.12 5.48
CA ASN A 28 0.65 -10.82 4.10
C ASN A 28 0.47 -9.33 3.82
N PRO A 29 1.48 -8.67 3.25
CA PRO A 29 1.34 -7.31 2.76
C PRO A 29 0.66 -7.29 1.38
N ILE A 30 -0.01 -6.17 1.12
CA ILE A 30 -0.46 -5.74 -0.19
C ILE A 30 0.04 -4.31 -0.36
N PHE A 31 0.77 -4.07 -1.46
CA PHE A 31 1.36 -2.78 -1.77
C PHE A 31 0.65 -2.15 -2.97
N LEU A 32 0.09 -0.96 -2.78
CA LEU A 32 -0.64 -0.24 -3.82
C LEU A 32 0.10 1.06 -4.16
N PRO A 33 0.73 1.19 -5.34
CA PRO A 33 1.44 2.39 -5.74
C PRO A 33 0.45 3.50 -6.15
N PHE A 34 0.75 4.75 -5.76
CA PHE A 34 -0.07 5.92 -6.05
C PHE A 34 0.78 7.13 -6.46
N GLN A 35 0.17 8.00 -7.24
CA GLN A 35 0.64 9.34 -7.53
C GLN A 35 0.20 10.29 -6.41
N LYS A 36 0.90 11.42 -6.29
CA LYS A 36 0.62 12.42 -5.26
C LYS A 36 -0.78 13.02 -5.38
N ASP A 37 -1.25 13.17 -6.61
CA ASP A 37 -2.53 13.76 -7.01
C ASP A 37 -3.69 12.77 -7.10
N ASP A 38 -3.46 11.46 -6.89
CA ASP A 38 -4.54 10.47 -6.86
C ASP A 38 -5.56 10.83 -5.78
N THR A 39 -6.84 10.80 -6.16
CA THR A 39 -7.95 11.25 -5.31
C THR A 39 -8.38 10.16 -4.34
N ALA A 40 -9.31 10.51 -3.43
CA ALA A 40 -9.98 9.53 -2.58
C ALA A 40 -10.74 8.47 -3.41
N MET A 41 -11.25 8.84 -4.58
CA MET A 41 -11.96 7.93 -5.47
C MET A 41 -10.99 6.93 -6.11
N ASP A 42 -9.85 7.40 -6.62
CA ASP A 42 -8.80 6.54 -7.19
C ASP A 42 -8.28 5.55 -6.15
N THR A 43 -8.05 6.05 -4.93
CA THR A 43 -7.66 5.24 -3.77
C THR A 43 -8.69 4.14 -3.48
N SER A 44 -9.97 4.53 -3.43
CA SER A 44 -11.06 3.60 -3.13
C SER A 44 -11.20 2.49 -4.17
N ILE A 45 -11.14 2.85 -5.46
CA ILE A 45 -11.23 1.91 -6.58
C ILE A 45 -10.05 0.95 -6.56
N MET A 46 -8.85 1.45 -6.30
CA MET A 46 -7.65 0.61 -6.28
C MET A 46 -7.65 -0.38 -5.12
N ILE A 47 -8.03 0.07 -3.91
CA ILE A 47 -8.22 -0.83 -2.77
C ILE A 47 -9.28 -1.88 -3.09
N TRP A 48 -10.42 -1.47 -3.65
CA TRP A 48 -11.49 -2.40 -4.00
C TRP A 48 -11.01 -3.47 -4.99
N ASN A 49 -10.41 -3.06 -6.11
CA ASN A 49 -10.00 -3.97 -7.18
C ASN A 49 -8.91 -4.95 -6.73
N LYS A 50 -7.87 -4.44 -6.07
CA LYS A 50 -6.71 -5.26 -5.72
C LYS A 50 -6.96 -6.06 -4.46
N VAL A 51 -7.58 -5.46 -3.46
CA VAL A 51 -7.57 -6.06 -2.14
C VAL A 51 -8.68 -7.12 -2.03
N ILE A 52 -9.88 -6.86 -2.56
CA ILE A 52 -10.98 -7.85 -2.52
C ILE A 52 -10.76 -9.02 -3.46
N SER A 53 -10.11 -8.80 -4.60
CA SER A 53 -9.72 -9.92 -5.46
C SER A 53 -8.71 -10.85 -4.79
N HIS A 54 -7.87 -10.33 -3.90
CA HIS A 54 -6.85 -11.11 -3.20
C HIS A 54 -7.34 -11.78 -1.90
N THR A 55 -8.17 -11.11 -1.11
CA THR A 55 -8.52 -11.57 0.25
C THR A 55 -10.01 -11.78 0.46
N GLY A 56 -10.86 -11.34 -0.48
CA GLY A 56 -12.29 -11.17 -0.26
C GLY A 56 -12.62 -9.92 0.56
N LEU A 57 -13.83 -9.85 1.10
CA LEU A 57 -14.31 -8.71 1.89
C LEU A 57 -13.66 -8.66 3.27
N PHE A 58 -13.10 -7.51 3.62
CA PHE A 58 -12.56 -7.26 4.95
C PHE A 58 -13.66 -6.96 5.95
N GLN A 59 -13.70 -7.67 7.07
CA GLN A 59 -14.67 -7.37 8.12
C GLN A 59 -14.34 -6.07 8.86
N ASN A 60 -13.04 -5.83 9.13
CA ASN A 60 -12.56 -4.71 9.92
C ASN A 60 -11.31 -4.11 9.27
N ILE A 61 -11.32 -2.81 9.00
CA ILE A 61 -10.16 -2.07 8.51
C ILE A 61 -9.72 -1.06 9.57
N THR A 62 -8.41 -1.01 9.82
CA THR A 62 -7.81 0.01 10.69
C THR A 62 -6.86 0.87 9.87
N SER A 63 -7.05 2.19 9.94
CA SER A 63 -6.28 3.18 9.19
C SER A 63 -5.96 4.39 10.05
N ASP A 64 -4.94 5.14 9.66
CA ASP A 64 -4.78 6.54 10.07
C ASP A 64 -5.96 7.43 9.61
N ARG A 65 -5.93 8.71 10.01
CA ARG A 65 -6.96 9.70 9.66
C ARG A 65 -6.66 10.45 8.36
N ASP A 66 -6.08 9.79 7.36
CA ASP A 66 -5.82 10.43 6.08
C ASP A 66 -7.13 10.97 5.44
N PRO A 67 -7.14 12.20 4.87
CA PRO A 67 -8.33 12.78 4.25
C PRO A 67 -8.95 11.91 3.15
N LYS A 68 -8.15 11.11 2.42
CA LYS A 68 -8.65 10.20 1.38
C LYS A 68 -9.44 9.04 2.02
N LEU A 69 -8.99 8.57 3.18
CA LEU A 69 -9.53 7.44 3.94
C LEU A 69 -10.60 7.86 4.97
N THR A 70 -10.88 9.16 5.08
CA THR A 70 -11.98 9.74 5.88
C THR A 70 -13.06 10.37 5.01
N SER A 71 -12.95 10.24 3.68
CA SER A 71 -13.86 10.85 2.72
C SER A 71 -15.30 10.29 2.82
N ALA A 72 -16.27 11.08 2.34
CA ALA A 72 -17.67 10.64 2.28
C ALA A 72 -17.85 9.39 1.42
N LEU A 73 -17.10 9.28 0.31
CA LEU A 73 -17.09 8.11 -0.56
C LEU A 73 -16.65 6.87 0.23
N TRP A 74 -15.55 6.97 0.96
CA TRP A 74 -15.02 5.87 1.75
C TRP A 74 -16.02 5.41 2.82
N THR A 75 -16.65 6.35 3.51
CA THR A 75 -17.70 6.05 4.50
C THR A 75 -18.90 5.34 3.87
N ILE A 76 -19.36 5.79 2.71
CA ILE A 76 -20.47 5.17 1.98
C ILE A 76 -20.12 3.74 1.55
N LEU A 77 -18.91 3.53 1.01
CA LEU A 77 -18.44 2.20 0.62
C LEU A 77 -18.44 1.24 1.81
N HIS A 78 -17.87 1.66 2.94
CA HIS A 78 -17.84 0.83 4.14
C HIS A 78 -19.22 0.45 4.66
N ASN A 79 -20.17 1.38 4.62
CA ASN A 79 -21.56 1.12 4.98
C ASN A 79 -22.24 0.13 4.02
N LEU A 80 -21.98 0.25 2.71
CA LEU A 80 -22.57 -0.63 1.70
C LEU A 80 -22.11 -2.08 1.86
N PHE A 81 -20.86 -2.29 2.24
CA PHE A 81 -20.27 -3.61 2.41
C PHE A 81 -20.33 -4.14 3.85
N GLU A 82 -21.00 -3.42 4.75
CA GLU A 82 -21.14 -3.76 6.17
C GLU A 82 -19.78 -4.00 6.87
N THR A 83 -18.77 -3.24 6.45
CA THR A 83 -17.39 -3.38 6.95
C THR A 83 -17.11 -2.31 8.00
N LYS A 84 -16.46 -2.68 9.11
CA LYS A 84 -16.16 -1.73 10.19
C LYS A 84 -14.86 -1.00 9.89
N LEU A 85 -14.94 0.31 9.74
CA LEU A 85 -13.77 1.18 9.67
C LEU A 85 -13.42 1.71 11.07
N SER A 86 -12.18 1.52 11.49
CA SER A 86 -11.64 2.05 12.74
C SER A 86 -10.46 2.96 12.44
N PHE A 87 -10.49 4.19 12.92
CA PHE A 87 -9.36 5.11 12.76
C PHE A 87 -8.41 4.99 13.96
N SER A 88 -7.12 4.83 13.70
CA SER A 88 -6.10 4.91 14.74
C SER A 88 -6.12 6.31 15.35
N THR A 89 -5.91 6.37 16.67
CA THR A 89 -5.71 7.65 17.37
C THR A 89 -4.22 7.87 17.50
N ALA A 90 -3.77 9.13 17.50
CA ALA A 90 -2.36 9.51 17.67
C ALA A 90 -1.71 8.94 18.96
N TYR A 91 -2.50 8.35 19.86
CA TYR A 91 -2.07 7.80 21.15
C TYR A 91 -2.26 6.28 21.29
N HIS A 92 -2.62 5.53 20.24
CA HIS A 92 -2.70 4.06 20.26
C HIS A 92 -1.90 3.40 19.12
N PRO A 93 -0.56 3.30 19.26
CA PRO A 93 0.32 2.73 18.25
C PRO A 93 0.14 1.21 18.02
N GLN A 94 -0.58 0.49 18.87
CA GLN A 94 -0.71 -0.98 18.78
C GLN A 94 -1.35 -1.49 17.48
N SER A 95 -2.19 -0.69 16.82
CA SER A 95 -2.83 -1.08 15.57
C SER A 95 -1.93 -0.86 14.35
N ASP A 96 -1.02 0.12 14.42
CA ASP A 96 -0.15 0.52 13.31
C ASP A 96 1.22 -0.17 13.33
N VAL A 97 1.64 -0.77 14.44
CA VAL A 97 2.97 -1.42 14.53
C VAL A 97 3.23 -2.43 13.41
N LEU A 98 2.22 -3.15 12.91
CA LEU A 98 2.38 -4.08 11.80
C LEU A 98 2.58 -3.37 10.45
N ALA A 99 1.80 -2.33 10.19
CA ALA A 99 1.92 -1.55 8.96
C ALA A 99 3.23 -0.75 8.97
N GLU A 100 3.57 -0.11 10.08
CA GLU A 100 4.84 0.62 10.27
C GLU A 100 6.07 -0.28 10.04
N LYS A 101 6.10 -1.48 10.63
CA LYS A 101 7.19 -2.45 10.39
C LYS A 101 7.28 -2.87 8.92
N MET A 102 6.13 -3.01 8.27
CA MET A 102 6.07 -3.38 6.86
C MET A 102 6.57 -2.22 5.98
N ILE A 103 6.21 -0.98 6.29
CA ILE A 103 6.72 0.22 5.61
C ILE A 103 8.24 0.29 5.73
N GLN A 104 8.80 0.11 6.94
CA GLN A 104 10.25 0.10 7.14
C GLN A 104 10.93 -0.98 6.30
N THR A 105 10.34 -2.17 6.22
CA THR A 105 10.92 -3.24 5.42
C THR A 105 10.82 -2.96 3.92
N LEU A 106 9.70 -2.41 3.45
CA LEU A 106 9.53 -1.98 2.07
C LEU A 106 10.56 -0.90 1.69
N GLU A 107 10.77 0.11 2.53
CA GLU A 107 11.77 1.16 2.31
C GLU A 107 13.19 0.59 2.23
N ASP A 108 13.53 -0.34 3.13
CA ASP A 108 14.83 -1.01 3.14
C ASP A 108 15.03 -1.87 1.88
N MET A 109 13.99 -2.58 1.44
CA MET A 109 14.00 -3.34 0.19
C MET A 109 14.23 -2.41 -1.00
N ILE A 110 13.41 -1.37 -1.16
CA ILE A 110 13.54 -0.39 -2.24
C ILE A 110 14.95 0.23 -2.22
N ARG A 111 15.44 0.64 -1.05
CA ARG A 111 16.78 1.22 -0.91
C ARG A 111 17.86 0.25 -1.34
N ARG A 112 17.80 -1.02 -0.94
CA ARG A 112 18.78 -2.04 -1.36
C ARG A 112 18.71 -2.26 -2.86
N PHE A 113 17.52 -2.43 -3.44
CA PHE A 113 17.37 -2.64 -4.87
C PHE A 113 17.86 -1.43 -5.70
N CYS A 114 17.49 -0.22 -5.31
CA CYS A 114 17.94 1.01 -5.97
C CYS A 114 19.44 1.27 -5.78
N ALA A 115 20.02 0.96 -4.61
CA ALA A 115 21.43 1.20 -4.31
C ALA A 115 22.38 0.16 -4.93
N TYR A 116 21.98 -1.12 -4.98
CA TYR A 116 22.79 -2.18 -5.57
C TYR A 116 22.73 -2.22 -7.09
N GLY A 117 21.87 -1.40 -7.72
CA GLY A 117 21.77 -1.33 -9.17
C GLY A 117 21.58 -2.72 -9.76
N LEU A 118 20.68 -3.53 -9.18
CA LEU A 118 20.31 -4.81 -9.78
C LEU A 118 19.67 -4.47 -11.13
N GLU A 119 20.49 -4.53 -12.17
CA GLU A 119 20.12 -4.23 -13.54
C GLU A 119 19.13 -5.29 -14.02
N PHE A 120 17.84 -5.06 -13.78
CA PHE A 120 16.84 -5.67 -14.63
C PHE A 120 16.91 -4.92 -15.97
N LYS A 121 17.43 -5.60 -17.00
CA LYS A 121 17.36 -5.11 -18.37
C LYS A 121 16.00 -5.48 -18.94
N ASP A 122 15.10 -4.51 -18.98
CA ASP A 122 14.12 -4.46 -20.06
C ASP A 122 14.74 -3.75 -21.28
N SER A 123 14.14 -3.88 -22.46
CA SER A 123 14.66 -3.45 -23.76
C SER A 123 15.09 -1.99 -23.85
N ASP A 124 14.62 -1.12 -22.94
CA ASP A 124 14.82 0.34 -22.98
C ASP A 124 15.77 0.90 -21.90
N GLY A 125 16.41 0.06 -21.08
CA GLY A 125 17.42 0.47 -20.10
C GLY A 125 16.95 0.60 -18.65
N PHE A 126 17.92 0.78 -17.75
CA PHE A 126 17.88 0.68 -16.28
C PHE A 126 16.50 0.73 -15.59
N THR A 127 16.05 -0.40 -15.03
CA THR A 127 14.83 -0.43 -14.20
C THR A 127 15.16 -0.01 -12.76
N HIS A 128 15.16 1.29 -12.50
CA HIS A 128 15.04 1.83 -11.13
C HIS A 128 13.59 1.77 -10.60
N ASP A 129 12.72 1.07 -11.32
CA ASP A 129 11.30 1.04 -11.07
C ASP A 129 10.90 0.02 -10.01
N TRP A 130 10.77 0.51 -8.77
CA TRP A 130 10.27 -0.28 -7.65
C TRP A 130 8.85 -0.81 -7.83
N CYS A 131 8.03 -0.22 -8.72
CA CYS A 131 6.66 -0.69 -8.96
C CYS A 131 6.65 -2.07 -9.63
N THR A 132 7.62 -2.36 -10.50
CA THR A 132 7.77 -3.69 -11.11
C THR A 132 8.13 -4.78 -10.11
N LEU A 133 8.73 -4.39 -8.97
CA LEU A 133 9.18 -5.31 -7.92
C LEU A 133 8.08 -5.63 -6.90
N ILE A 134 6.98 -4.88 -6.89
CA ILE A 134 5.87 -5.08 -5.95
C ILE A 134 5.40 -6.55 -5.91
N PRO A 135 5.13 -7.23 -7.05
CA PRO A 135 4.70 -8.62 -7.01
C PRO A 135 5.75 -9.56 -6.38
N ALA A 136 7.04 -9.28 -6.58
CA ALA A 136 8.12 -10.05 -5.98
C ALA A 136 8.19 -9.83 -4.46
N PHE A 137 8.06 -8.59 -3.99
CA PHE A 137 8.02 -8.27 -2.56
C PHE A 137 6.81 -8.90 -1.86
N GLU A 138 5.63 -8.85 -2.48
CA GLU A 138 4.44 -9.51 -1.93
C GLU A 138 4.59 -11.04 -1.86
N LEU A 139 5.33 -11.64 -2.80
CA LEU A 139 5.57 -13.09 -2.82
C LEU A 139 6.60 -13.51 -1.77
N GLU A 140 7.70 -12.77 -1.62
CA GLU A 140 8.74 -13.06 -0.62
C GLU A 140 8.15 -13.16 0.79
N TYR A 141 7.20 -12.28 1.11
CA TYR A 141 6.52 -12.29 2.41
C TYR A 141 5.50 -13.40 2.62
N LYS A 142 5.03 -14.04 1.53
CA LYS A 142 4.05 -15.14 1.58
C LYS A 142 4.70 -16.52 1.73
N THR A 143 6.03 -16.60 1.60
CA THR A 143 6.80 -17.85 1.55
C THR A 143 7.39 -18.19 2.91
#